data_AF-A0A964KXV8-F1
#
_entry.id   AF-A0A964KXV8-F1
#
_cell.length_a   1.000
_cell.length_b   1.000
_cell.length_c   1.000
_cell.angle_alpha   90.00
_cell.angle_beta   90.00
_cell.angle_gamma   90.00
#
_symmetry.space_group_name_H-M   'P 1'
#
loop_
_entity.id
_entity.type
_entity.pdbx_description
1 polymer ?
#
loop_
_entity_poly.entity_id
_entity_poly.type
_entity_poly.pdbx_seq_one_letter_code
_entity_poly.pdbx_strand_id
1 'polypeptide(L)'
;MSKVSFNYPKSPFFTVLSERVEAYFKENKINSTGNYRLFSKAIFLFSLFVTFYVLLLTIQPGWISVILCIGFGLNFAAIGFNIMHDGAHGSFSQKKWLNEICA
;
A
#
# COMPACT_ATOMS: atom_id res chain seq x y z
N MET A 1 25.67 15.83 9.79
CA MET A 1 25.47 16.57 8.51
C MET A 1 24.39 17.62 8.75
N SER A 2 24.64 18.88 8.41
CA SER A 2 23.61 19.93 8.48
C SER A 2 22.57 19.63 7.40
N LYS A 3 21.30 19.50 7.80
CA LYS A 3 20.19 19.22 6.88
C LYS A 3 19.82 20.53 6.22
N VAL A 4 20.31 20.76 5.01
CA VAL A 4 19.90 21.92 4.20
C VAL A 4 18.43 21.73 3.84
N SER A 5 17.56 22.57 4.40
CA SER A 5 16.13 22.60 4.06
C SER A 5 15.77 23.92 3.41
N PHE A 6 15.11 23.87 2.26
CA PHE A 6 14.56 25.04 1.61
C PHE A 6 13.22 25.39 2.25
N ASN A 7 13.12 26.60 2.81
CA ASN A 7 11.88 27.09 3.40
C ASN A 7 10.98 27.63 2.27
N TYR A 8 10.28 26.75 1.58
CA TYR A 8 9.22 27.15 0.65
C TYR A 8 7.96 27.48 1.44
N PRO A 9 7.40 28.70 1.31
CA PRO A 9 6.10 28.99 1.90
C PRO A 9 5.08 28.01 1.33
N LYS A 10 4.33 27.33 2.19
CA LYS A 10 3.23 26.46 1.75
C LYS A 10 2.30 27.31 0.88
N SER A 11 2.11 26.88 -0.36
CA SER A 11 1.24 27.59 -1.30
C SER A 11 -0.15 27.74 -0.67
N PRO A 12 -0.76 28.95 -0.67
CA PRO A 12 -2.14 29.14 -0.23
C PRO A 12 -3.12 28.16 -0.88
N PHE A 13 -2.82 27.74 -2.11
CA PHE A 13 -3.58 26.71 -2.83
C PHE A 13 -3.57 25.35 -2.13
N PHE A 14 -2.43 24.88 -1.65
CA PHE A 14 -2.32 23.57 -0.99
C PHE A 14 -3.14 23.56 0.30
N THR A 15 -3.06 24.62 1.10
CA THR A 15 -3.83 24.76 2.34
C THR A 15 -5.33 24.70 2.06
N VAL A 16 -5.82 25.53 1.14
CA VAL A 16 -7.26 25.56 0.78
C VAL A 16 -7.72 24.23 0.19
N LEU A 17 -6.88 23.56 -0.61
CA LEU A 17 -7.19 22.24 -1.15
C LEU A 17 -7.33 21.19 -0.04
N SER A 18 -6.36 21.12 0.88
CA SER A 18 -6.40 20.18 2.01
C SER A 18 -7.63 20.41 2.89
N GLU A 19 -7.96 21.67 3.22
CA GLU A 19 -9.15 22.00 4.01
C GLU A 19 -10.45 21.53 3.33
N ARG A 20 -10.59 21.75 2.01
CA ARG A 20 -11.77 21.30 1.25
C ARG A 20 -11.88 19.79 1.18
N VAL A 21 -10.75 19.08 1.01
CA VAL A 21 -10.72 17.61 1.01
C VAL A 21 -11.13 17.06 2.38
N GLU A 22 -10.61 17.63 3.46
CA GLU A 22 -10.96 17.21 4.82
C GLU A 22 -12.45 17.47 5.14
N ALA A 23 -12.96 18.64 4.74
CA ALA A 23 -14.38 18.97 4.87
C ALA A 23 -15.27 17.94 4.14
N TYR A 24 -14.90 17.56 2.91
CA TYR A 24 -15.62 16.54 2.14
C TYR A 24 -15.71 15.20 2.90
N PHE A 25 -14.59 14.71 3.46
CA PHE A 25 -14.61 13.45 4.21
C PHE A 25 -15.52 13.54 5.45
N LYS A 26 -15.45 14.66 6.18
CA LYS A 26 -16.24 14.89 7.39
C LYS A 26 -17.74 15.01 7.13
N GLU A 27 -18.12 15.79 6.12
CA GLU A 27 -19.52 16.00 5.72
C GLU A 27 -20.17 14.70 5.22
N ASN A 28 -19.42 13.88 4.47
CA ASN A 28 -19.90 12.61 3.94
C ASN A 28 -19.74 11.43 4.92
N LYS A 29 -19.24 11.67 6.15
CA LYS A 29 -19.01 10.65 7.18
C LYS A 29 -18.20 9.44 6.67
N ILE A 30 -17.22 9.71 5.81
CA ILE A 30 -16.31 8.72 5.26
C ILE A 30 -14.92 8.90 5.86
N ASN A 31 -14.24 7.79 6.12
CA ASN A 31 -12.88 7.83 6.62
C ASN A 31 -11.92 8.23 5.50
N SER A 32 -10.94 9.07 5.81
CA SER A 32 -9.83 9.42 4.91
C SER A 32 -8.79 8.30 4.76
N THR A 33 -8.91 7.25 5.58
CA THR A 33 -8.08 6.05 5.55
C THR A 33 -8.75 4.92 4.76
N GLY A 34 -8.00 3.84 4.54
CA GLY A 34 -8.41 2.65 3.81
C GLY A 34 -9.76 2.08 4.24
N ASN A 35 -10.48 1.57 3.25
CA ASN A 35 -11.80 0.96 3.41
C ASN A 35 -11.73 -0.56 3.13
N TYR A 36 -12.87 -1.25 3.21
CA TYR A 36 -12.96 -2.69 2.98
C TYR A 36 -12.37 -3.16 1.64
N ARG A 37 -12.38 -2.31 0.59
CA ARG A 37 -11.82 -2.65 -0.73
C ARG A 37 -10.29 -2.71 -0.68
N LEU A 38 -9.66 -1.89 0.15
CA LEU A 38 -8.21 -1.93 0.35
C LEU A 38 -7.82 -3.20 1.12
N PHE A 39 -8.57 -3.55 2.17
CA PHE A 39 -8.35 -4.78 2.92
C PHE A 39 -8.57 -6.03 2.07
N SER A 40 -9.61 -6.06 1.22
CA SER A 40 -9.84 -7.21 0.34
C SER A 40 -8.71 -7.37 -0.69
N LYS A 41 -8.22 -6.25 -1.24
CA LYS A 41 -7.04 -6.24 -2.12
C LYS A 41 -5.79 -6.78 -1.41
N ALA A 42 -5.58 -6.39 -0.15
CA ALA A 42 -4.47 -6.88 0.64
C ALA A 42 -4.55 -8.39 0.90
N ILE A 43 -5.72 -8.88 1.32
CA ILE A 43 -5.97 -10.31 1.53
C ILE A 43 -5.76 -11.10 0.24
N PHE A 44 -6.26 -10.59 -0.89
CA PHE A 44 -6.08 -11.23 -2.20
C PHE A 44 -4.60 -11.33 -2.60
N LEU A 45 -3.87 -10.22 -2.53
CA LEU A 45 -2.45 -10.19 -2.89
C LEU A 45 -1.62 -11.09 -1.97
N PHE A 46 -1.90 -11.09 -0.67
CA PHE A 46 -1.20 -11.95 0.29
C PHE A 46 -1.53 -13.43 0.11
N SER A 47 -2.80 -13.77 -0.18
CA SER A 47 -3.20 -15.15 -0.50
C SER A 47 -2.50 -15.65 -1.75
N LEU A 48 -2.36 -14.78 -2.76
CA LEU A 48 -1.65 -15.10 -4.00
C LEU A 48 -0.14 -15.29 -3.74
N PHE A 49 0.46 -14.47 -2.88
CA PHE A 49 1.85 -14.62 -2.45
C PHE A 49 2.10 -15.99 -1.81
N VAL A 50 1.28 -16.37 -0.84
CA VAL A 50 1.37 -17.67 -0.15
C VAL A 50 1.17 -18.81 -1.16
N THR A 51 0.20 -18.68 -2.07
CA THR A 51 -0.07 -19.69 -3.11
C THR A 51 1.14 -19.90 -4.01
N PHE A 52 1.73 -18.82 -4.55
CA PHE A 52 2.94 -18.92 -5.37
C PHE A 52 4.11 -19.54 -4.61
N TYR A 53 4.30 -19.15 -3.35
CA TYR A 53 5.37 -19.70 -2.51
C TYR A 53 5.20 -21.21 -2.28
N VAL A 54 3.99 -21.66 -1.92
CA VAL A 54 3.70 -23.10 -1.73
C VAL A 54 3.85 -23.89 -3.04
N LEU A 55 3.41 -23.32 -4.17
CA LEU A 55 3.57 -23.96 -5.48
C LEU A 55 5.06 -24.11 -5.86
N LEU A 56 5.87 -23.09 -5.59
CA LEU A 56 7.32 -23.15 -5.82
C LEU A 56 8.02 -24.23 -4.98
N LEU A 57 7.52 -24.51 -3.76
CA LEU A 57 8.07 -25.54 -2.90
C LEU A 57 7.63 -26.96 -3.27
N THR A 58 6.46 -27.12 -3.90
CA THR A 58 5.85 -28.42 -4.17
C THR A 58 6.05 -28.90 -5.61
N ILE A 59 6.24 -27.99 -6.57
CA ILE A 59 6.45 -28.33 -7.98
C ILE A 59 7.94 -28.56 -8.26
N GLN A 60 8.26 -29.70 -8.89
CA GLN A 60 9.62 -30.04 -9.30
C GLN A 60 10.21 -28.97 -10.24
N PRO A 61 11.49 -28.59 -10.08
CA PRO A 61 12.14 -27.59 -10.93
C PRO A 61 12.02 -27.91 -12.42
N GLY A 62 11.48 -26.96 -13.18
CA GLY A 62 11.35 -27.01 -14.64
C GLY A 62 10.93 -25.66 -15.21
N TRP A 63 10.56 -25.61 -16.49
CA TRP A 63 10.12 -24.37 -17.15
C TRP A 63 8.93 -23.69 -16.46
N ILE A 64 8.04 -24.48 -15.85
CA ILE A 64 6.90 -24.00 -15.07
C ILE A 64 7.37 -23.19 -13.85
N SER A 65 8.47 -23.58 -13.20
CA SER A 65 9.04 -22.88 -12.05
C SER A 65 9.53 -21.48 -12.44
N VAL A 66 10.03 -21.28 -13.66
CA VAL A 66 10.43 -19.95 -14.15
C VAL A 66 9.22 -19.02 -14.25
N ILE A 67 8.11 -19.52 -14.79
CA ILE A 67 6.85 -18.75 -14.89
C ILE A 67 6.31 -18.43 -13.49
N LEU A 68 6.35 -19.39 -12.57
CA LEU A 68 5.96 -19.18 -11.17
C LEU A 68 6.85 -18.12 -10.48
N CYS A 69 8.16 -18.12 -10.72
CA CYS A 69 9.07 -17.10 -10.19
C CYS A 69 8.76 -15.71 -10.72
N ILE A 70 8.47 -15.58 -12.02
CA ILE A 70 8.04 -14.30 -12.62
C ILE A 70 6.72 -13.84 -11.99
N GLY A 71 5.73 -14.74 -11.89
CA GLY A 71 4.45 -14.45 -11.26
C GLY A 71 4.59 -14.02 -9.79
N PHE A 72 5.45 -14.72 -9.04
CA PHE A 72 5.75 -14.40 -7.64
C PHE A 72 6.41 -13.03 -7.50
N GLY A 73 7.40 -12.71 -8.35
CA GLY A 73 8.05 -11.40 -8.37
C GLY A 73 7.08 -10.26 -8.69
N LEU A 74 6.20 -10.45 -9.68
CA LEU A 74 5.15 -9.48 -10.02
C LEU A 74 4.16 -9.28 -8.87
N ASN A 75 3.74 -10.37 -8.22
CA ASN A 75 2.87 -10.30 -7.05
C ASN A 75 3.54 -9.58 -5.87
N PHE A 76 4.83 -9.83 -5.63
CA PHE A 76 5.59 -9.15 -4.59
C PHE A 76 5.72 -7.65 -4.87
N ALA A 77 6.01 -7.26 -6.12
CA ALA A 77 5.99 -5.86 -6.53
C ALA A 77 4.60 -5.23 -6.32
N ALA A 78 3.53 -5.95 -6.67
CA ALA A 78 2.17 -5.49 -6.45
C ALA A 78 1.86 -5.26 -4.95
N ILE A 79 2.35 -6.11 -4.04
CA ILE A 79 2.25 -5.87 -2.59
C ILE A 79 2.94 -4.55 -2.21
N GLY A 80 4.15 -4.31 -2.72
CA GLY A 80 4.89 -3.06 -2.49
C GLY A 80 4.10 -1.81 -2.89
N PHE A 81 3.58 -1.78 -4.12
CA PHE A 81 2.88 -0.60 -4.65
C PHE A 81 1.45 -0.41 -4.13
N ASN A 82 0.79 -1.46 -3.64
CA ASN A 82 -0.64 -1.41 -3.30
C ASN A 82 -0.95 -1.60 -1.82
N ILE A 83 0.00 -2.08 -1.01
CA ILE A 83 -0.16 -2.27 0.43
C ILE A 83 0.92 -1.43 1.13
N MET A 84 2.18 -1.69 0.81
CA MET A 84 3.35 -1.06 1.44
C MET A 84 3.39 0.46 1.26
N HIS A 85 3.09 0.93 0.05
CA HIS A 85 2.96 2.35 -0.27
C HIS A 85 1.91 3.06 0.60
N ASP A 86 0.71 2.48 0.72
CA ASP A 86 -0.40 3.07 1.48
C ASP A 86 -0.15 2.99 3.00
N GLY A 87 0.50 1.92 3.47
CA GLY A 87 0.96 1.81 4.86
C GLY A 87 2.00 2.88 5.20
N ALA A 88 2.99 3.08 4.32
CA ALA A 88 4.04 4.09 4.49
C ALA A 88 3.50 5.53 4.48
N HIS A 89 2.39 5.78 3.77
CA HIS A 89 1.66 7.04 3.82
C HIS A 89 0.72 7.17 5.03
N GLY A 90 0.58 6.11 5.84
CA GLY A 90 -0.33 6.08 6.99
C GLY A 90 -1.80 6.10 6.61
N SER A 91 -2.12 5.87 5.32
CA SER A 91 -3.48 5.91 4.79
C SER A 91 -4.14 4.53 4.81
N PHE A 92 -3.41 3.44 5.03
CA PHE A 92 -3.96 2.08 5.01
C PHE A 92 -5.01 1.83 6.10
N SER A 93 -4.81 2.35 7.32
CA SER A 93 -5.73 2.20 8.45
C SER A 93 -5.71 3.42 9.38
N GLN A 94 -6.76 3.60 10.18
CA GLN A 94 -6.74 4.56 11.29
C GLN A 94 -5.78 4.17 12.41
N LYS A 95 -5.47 2.88 12.54
CA LYS A 95 -4.58 2.37 13.59
C LYS A 95 -3.13 2.45 13.11
N LYS A 96 -2.32 3.25 13.79
CA LYS A 96 -0.90 3.45 13.45
C LYS A 96 -0.12 2.14 13.31
N TRP A 97 -0.30 1.20 14.24
CA TRP A 97 0.38 -0.09 14.21
C TRP A 97 0.04 -0.94 12.98
N LEU A 98 -1.19 -0.82 12.45
CA LEU A 98 -1.56 -1.52 11.21
C LEU A 98 -0.85 -0.91 10.01
N ASN A 99 -0.70 0.42 9.97
CA ASN A 99 0.08 1.07 8.93
C ASN A 99 1.56 0.65 9.00
N GLU A 100 2.13 0.57 10.20
CA GLU A 100 3.53 0.14 10.40
C GLU A 100 3.77 -1.32 9.99
N ILE A 101 2.81 -2.23 10.20
CA ILE A 101 2.90 -3.63 9.72
C ILE A 101 2.74 -3.71 8.20
N CYS A 102 1.90 -2.84 7.64
CA CYS A 102 1.62 -2.77 6.22
C CYS A 102 2.52 -1.81 5.46
N ALA A 103 3.61 -1.31 6.05
CA ALA A 103 4.61 -0.41 5.47
C ALA A 103 5.97 -1.10 5.35
#